data_AF-A0A536ZGF1-F1
#
_entry.id   AF-A0A536ZGF1-F1
#
_cell.length_a   1.000
_cell.length_b   1.000
_cell.length_c   1.000
_cell.angle_alpha   90.00
_cell.angle_beta   90.00
_cell.angle_gamma   90.00
#
_symmetry.space_group_name_H-M   'P 1'
#
loop_
_entity.id
_entity.type
_entity.pdbx_description
1 polymer ?
#
loop_
_entity_poly.entity_id
_entity_poly.type
_entity_poly.pdbx_seq_one_letter_code
_entity_poly.pdbx_strand_id
1 'polypeptide(L)'
;MNARRSQRLFDPLFTTERMREIFSDHGRLQSMLDFEAALARGQASAGVIPTAAAVAIEAQCRAELFDVDALAAAASQAGNSAIPLVKALTARVAAADAGAARHVHQGATSQDAMDTGLVLQLRSALSAIDSDLDRFSTALAALAKTHASTPLAGRTWLQQGPPVTLGLKAAGFLSAIERHRERLAELRGRVLTLQFGGAVGTLAASGERGLDVASALGRELGLAVPDVPWHTQRDRIAEVATTLGLLVGTLGKLARDVSLLMQTEIGEASEPSAAGRGGSSTMPHKRNPVGSAVILAAATRVPALVSVMLSAMVQEHERGLGGWHAEWETLPDICTLTAGALAQAIAIVEGLQVDPARMAANLDLTHGLILAEAIATELGKKLGKADAHAIVEE
;
A
#
# COMPACT_ATOMS: atom_id res chain seq x y z
N MET A 1 10.26 20.62 -5.82
CA MET A 1 9.58 19.80 -4.79
C MET A 1 8.43 20.58 -4.15
N ASN A 2 7.24 20.57 -4.75
CA ASN A 2 6.02 21.13 -4.15
C ASN A 2 5.06 19.97 -3.85
N ALA A 3 5.32 19.24 -2.76
CA ALA A 3 4.38 18.26 -2.22
C ALA A 3 3.25 19.00 -1.46
N ARG A 4 1.98 18.64 -1.68
CA ARG A 4 0.78 18.98 -0.87
C ARG A 4 0.99 20.05 0.21
N ARG A 5 0.51 21.27 -0.04
CA ARG A 5 0.70 22.41 0.88
C ARG A 5 -0.15 22.39 2.15
N SER A 6 -1.13 21.50 2.34
CA SER A 6 -2.04 21.69 3.48
C SER A 6 -1.63 21.02 4.80
N GLN A 7 -0.97 19.85 4.87
CA GLN A 7 -0.67 19.20 6.18
C GLN A 7 0.56 18.25 6.17
N ARG A 8 1.79 18.80 6.16
CA ARG A 8 3.03 17.97 6.15
C ARG A 8 3.56 17.53 7.52
N LEU A 9 2.92 17.91 8.63
CA LEU A 9 3.52 17.71 9.96
C LEU A 9 3.59 16.23 10.36
N PHE A 10 2.55 15.45 10.04
CA PHE A 10 2.47 14.02 10.36
C PHE A 10 2.90 13.12 9.20
N ASP A 11 3.17 13.72 8.06
CA ASP A 11 3.52 13.05 6.82
C ASP A 11 4.76 12.15 6.97
N PRO A 12 5.87 12.57 7.59
CA PRO A 12 7.04 11.70 7.81
C PRO A 12 6.76 10.54 8.77
N LEU A 13 5.70 10.64 9.57
CA LEU A 13 5.32 9.61 10.54
C LEU A 13 4.51 8.49 9.88
N PHE A 14 3.60 8.84 8.96
CA PHE A 14 2.62 7.91 8.39
C PHE A 14 2.90 7.44 6.96
N THR A 15 3.92 7.98 6.28
CA THR A 15 4.31 7.52 4.94
C THR A 15 5.81 7.66 4.72
N THR A 16 6.33 6.96 3.71
CA THR A 16 7.73 7.04 3.29
C THR A 16 7.94 8.17 2.28
N GLU A 17 9.18 8.64 2.14
CA GLU A 17 9.54 9.64 1.12
C GLU A 17 9.21 9.12 -0.29
N ARG A 18 9.63 7.89 -0.61
CA ARG A 18 9.32 7.25 -1.90
C ARG A 18 7.82 7.20 -2.21
N MET A 19 6.99 6.85 -1.23
CA MET A 19 5.54 6.79 -1.45
C MET A 19 4.90 8.19 -1.55
N ARG A 20 5.47 9.19 -0.85
CA ARG A 20 5.09 10.60 -0.99
C ARG A 20 5.42 11.15 -2.38
N GLU A 21 6.58 10.78 -2.93
CA GLU A 21 6.98 11.19 -4.28
C GLU A 21 6.03 10.61 -5.33
N ILE A 22 5.75 9.30 -5.23
CA ILE A 22 4.81 8.61 -6.12
C ILE A 22 3.43 9.29 -6.07
N PHE A 23 2.87 9.49 -4.88
CA PHE A 23 1.55 10.10 -4.68
C PHE A 23 1.61 11.60 -4.36
N SER A 24 2.48 12.32 -5.07
CA SER A 24 2.52 13.79 -5.07
C SER A 24 1.75 14.37 -6.25
N ASP A 25 1.48 15.68 -6.20
CA ASP A 25 0.88 16.39 -7.34
C ASP A 25 1.78 16.28 -8.59
N HIS A 26 3.10 16.34 -8.41
CA HIS A 26 4.09 16.14 -9.47
C HIS A 26 4.05 14.71 -10.02
N GLY A 27 4.01 13.69 -9.16
CA GLY A 27 3.90 12.28 -9.58
C GLY A 27 2.59 11.96 -10.32
N ARG A 28 1.47 12.52 -9.84
CA ARG A 28 0.15 12.41 -10.50
C ARG A 28 0.17 13.08 -11.88
N LEU A 29 0.70 14.30 -11.95
CA LEU A 29 0.82 15.05 -13.19
C LEU A 29 1.72 14.33 -14.19
N GLN A 30 2.91 13.90 -13.76
CA GLN A 30 3.85 13.21 -14.63
C GLN A 30 3.25 11.92 -15.17
N SER A 31 2.53 11.15 -14.34
CA SER A 31 1.92 9.90 -14.81
C SER A 31 0.82 10.11 -15.85
N MET A 32 0.04 11.20 -15.76
CA MET A 32 -0.90 11.56 -16.83
C MET A 32 -0.18 12.06 -18.09
N LEU A 33 0.93 12.79 -17.94
CA LEU A 33 1.75 13.25 -19.08
C LEU A 33 2.47 12.07 -19.77
N ASP A 34 2.89 11.04 -19.02
CA ASP A 34 3.45 9.82 -19.56
C ASP A 34 2.43 9.09 -20.44
N PHE A 35 1.14 9.09 -20.05
CA PHE A 35 0.05 8.62 -20.90
C PHE A 35 -0.07 9.46 -22.19
N GLU A 36 -0.07 10.79 -22.12
CA GLU A 36 -0.20 11.66 -23.31
C GLU A 36 0.96 11.46 -24.30
N ALA A 37 2.19 11.38 -23.79
CA ALA A 37 3.37 11.10 -24.60
C ALA A 37 3.27 9.72 -25.27
N ALA A 38 2.92 8.69 -24.49
CA ALA A 38 2.77 7.33 -25.01
C ALA A 38 1.60 7.20 -25.99
N LEU A 39 0.50 7.92 -25.78
CA LEU A 39 -0.63 7.97 -26.71
C LEU A 39 -0.17 8.53 -28.05
N ALA A 40 0.57 9.64 -28.05
CA ALA A 40 1.09 10.24 -29.28
C ALA A 40 2.07 9.30 -30.01
N ARG A 41 2.99 8.64 -29.29
CA ARG A 41 3.90 7.64 -29.88
C ARG A 41 3.16 6.40 -30.41
N GLY A 42 2.16 5.92 -29.68
CA GLY A 42 1.32 4.79 -30.08
C GLY A 42 0.50 5.12 -31.34
N GLN A 43 -0.07 6.31 -31.41
CA GLN A 43 -0.79 6.81 -32.59
C GLN A 43 0.11 7.00 -33.80
N ALA A 44 1.34 7.52 -33.61
CA ALA A 44 2.31 7.63 -34.69
C ALA A 44 2.71 6.25 -35.23
N SER A 45 2.96 5.29 -34.35
CA SER A 45 3.27 3.91 -34.72
C SER A 45 2.11 3.21 -35.44
N ALA A 46 0.87 3.57 -35.08
CA ALA A 46 -0.34 3.11 -35.76
C ALA A 46 -0.71 3.92 -37.01
N GLY A 47 0.09 4.91 -37.43
CA GLY A 47 -0.16 5.72 -38.61
C GLY A 47 -1.33 6.71 -38.50
N VAL A 48 -1.78 7.02 -37.28
CA VAL A 48 -2.90 7.93 -37.01
C VAL A 48 -2.44 9.40 -36.99
N ILE A 49 -1.24 9.66 -36.49
CA ILE A 49 -0.64 11.01 -36.46
C ILE A 49 0.78 10.99 -37.06
N PRO A 50 1.31 12.12 -37.55
CA PRO A 50 2.70 12.19 -38.00
C PRO A 50 3.69 11.97 -36.86
N THR A 51 4.79 11.25 -37.11
CA THR A 51 5.87 11.02 -36.12
C THR A 51 6.43 12.33 -35.54
N ALA A 52 6.56 13.37 -36.37
CA ALA A 52 7.02 14.68 -35.92
C ALA A 52 6.08 15.31 -34.86
N ALA A 53 4.76 15.11 -34.99
CA ALA A 53 3.81 15.59 -34.00
C ALA A 53 3.96 14.85 -32.66
N ALA A 54 4.20 13.52 -32.69
CA ALA A 54 4.45 12.74 -31.48
C ALA A 54 5.69 13.25 -30.73
N VAL A 55 6.79 13.51 -31.45
CA VAL A 55 8.02 14.08 -30.87
C VAL A 55 7.77 15.45 -30.24
N ALA A 56 7.00 16.32 -30.91
CA ALA A 56 6.68 17.65 -30.38
C ALA A 56 5.83 17.59 -29.09
N ILE A 57 4.88 16.66 -29.02
CA ILE A 57 4.03 16.44 -27.83
C ILE A 57 4.87 15.90 -26.67
N GLU A 58 5.66 14.86 -26.92
CA GLU A 58 6.52 14.22 -25.92
C GLU A 58 7.47 15.23 -25.25
N ALA A 59 8.07 16.15 -26.02
CA ALA A 59 8.96 17.17 -25.49
C ALA A 59 8.31 18.12 -24.46
N GLN A 60 6.97 18.22 -24.47
CA GLN A 60 6.18 19.01 -23.52
C GLN A 60 5.59 18.19 -22.37
N CYS A 61 5.73 16.86 -22.37
CA CYS A 61 5.18 15.95 -21.35
C CYS A 61 6.09 15.84 -20.12
N ARG A 62 6.42 16.99 -19.54
CA ARG A 62 7.28 17.12 -18.36
C ARG A 62 6.56 17.91 -17.27
N ALA A 63 6.32 17.30 -16.12
CA ALA A 63 5.50 17.89 -15.05
C ALA A 63 6.06 19.23 -14.53
N GLU A 64 7.38 19.43 -14.59
CA GLU A 64 8.04 20.69 -14.19
C GLU A 64 7.64 21.90 -15.06
N LEU A 65 7.06 21.65 -16.24
CA LEU A 65 6.65 22.68 -17.18
C LEU A 65 5.25 23.27 -16.88
N PHE A 66 4.58 22.77 -15.86
CA PHE A 66 3.20 23.14 -15.53
C PHE A 66 3.10 23.74 -14.13
N ASP A 67 2.20 24.71 -13.99
CA ASP A 67 1.84 25.28 -12.71
C ASP A 67 0.74 24.42 -12.05
N VAL A 68 1.12 23.69 -11.02
CA VAL A 68 0.22 22.81 -10.25
C VAL A 68 -0.91 23.58 -9.59
N ASP A 69 -0.65 24.79 -9.06
CA ASP A 69 -1.68 25.57 -8.36
C ASP A 69 -2.73 26.08 -9.36
N ALA A 70 -2.29 26.52 -10.54
CA ALA A 70 -3.19 26.91 -11.63
C ALA A 70 -4.02 25.72 -12.15
N LEU A 71 -3.41 24.55 -12.31
CA LEU A 71 -4.10 23.33 -12.72
C LEU A 71 -5.14 22.89 -11.67
N ALA A 72 -4.80 22.95 -10.38
CA ALA A 72 -5.72 22.60 -9.30
C ALA A 72 -6.95 23.52 -9.27
N ALA A 73 -6.74 24.84 -9.41
CA ALA A 73 -7.83 25.79 -9.50
C ALA A 73 -8.74 25.51 -10.72
N ALA A 74 -8.16 25.20 -11.87
CA ALA A 74 -8.92 24.86 -13.07
C ALA A 74 -9.66 23.51 -12.96
N ALA A 75 -9.05 22.50 -12.33
CA ALA A 75 -9.65 21.19 -12.10
C ALA A 75 -10.90 21.29 -11.22
N SER A 76 -10.90 22.19 -10.22
CA SER A 76 -12.08 22.44 -9.38
C SER A 76 -13.31 22.92 -10.17
N GLN A 77 -13.08 23.62 -11.29
CA GLN A 77 -14.14 24.09 -12.18
C GLN A 77 -14.51 23.04 -13.25
N ALA A 78 -13.52 22.30 -13.74
CA ALA A 78 -13.72 21.30 -14.80
C ALA A 78 -14.33 19.99 -14.30
N GLY A 79 -14.25 19.72 -13.00
CA GLY A 79 -14.72 18.47 -12.38
C GLY A 79 -13.76 17.28 -12.53
N ASN A 80 -12.59 17.46 -13.16
CA ASN A 80 -11.51 16.46 -13.19
C ASN A 80 -10.15 17.10 -13.53
N SER A 81 -9.05 16.36 -13.35
CA SER A 81 -7.69 16.86 -13.58
C SER A 81 -7.20 16.77 -15.02
N ALA A 82 -7.76 15.89 -15.86
CA ALA A 82 -7.26 15.69 -17.22
C ALA A 82 -7.66 16.85 -18.16
N ILE A 83 -8.88 17.38 -18.08
CA ILE A 83 -9.31 18.51 -18.93
C ILE A 83 -8.36 19.72 -18.83
N PRO A 84 -8.08 20.28 -17.63
CA PRO A 84 -7.18 21.43 -17.51
C PRO A 84 -5.74 21.08 -17.89
N LEU A 85 -5.28 19.85 -17.61
CA LEU A 85 -3.96 19.38 -18.02
C LEU A 85 -3.84 19.35 -19.55
N VAL A 86 -4.76 18.70 -20.24
CA VAL A 86 -4.77 18.59 -21.70
C VAL A 86 -4.81 19.99 -22.32
N LYS A 87 -5.65 20.89 -21.80
CA LYS A 87 -5.70 22.29 -22.27
C LYS A 87 -4.33 22.98 -22.13
N ALA A 88 -3.66 22.82 -20.98
CA ALA A 88 -2.35 23.38 -20.75
C ALA A 88 -1.29 22.76 -21.67
N LEU A 89 -1.32 21.43 -21.85
CA LEU A 89 -0.41 20.70 -22.73
C LEU A 89 -0.59 21.14 -24.19
N THR A 90 -1.82 21.23 -24.68
CA THR A 90 -2.13 21.74 -26.03
C THR A 90 -1.59 23.14 -26.24
N ALA A 91 -1.76 24.05 -25.27
CA ALA A 91 -1.23 25.41 -25.38
C ALA A 91 0.31 25.43 -25.43
N ARG A 92 0.97 24.58 -24.63
CA ARG A 92 2.44 24.44 -24.66
C ARG A 92 2.94 23.85 -25.98
N VAL A 93 2.29 22.82 -26.49
CA VAL A 93 2.62 22.22 -27.79
C VAL A 93 2.40 23.25 -28.89
N ALA A 94 1.29 24.00 -28.87
CA ALA A 94 1.00 25.03 -29.89
C ALA A 94 2.07 26.13 -29.95
N ALA A 95 2.65 26.49 -28.81
CA ALA A 95 3.74 27.47 -28.75
C ALA A 95 5.05 26.95 -29.37
N ALA A 96 5.26 25.63 -29.41
CA ALA A 96 6.44 24.99 -30.01
C ALA A 96 6.20 24.55 -31.47
N ASP A 97 5.03 23.96 -31.74
CA ASP A 97 4.56 23.49 -33.04
C ASP A 97 3.02 23.54 -33.09
N ALA A 98 2.49 24.56 -33.74
CA ALA A 98 1.04 24.77 -33.90
C ALA A 98 0.35 23.63 -34.66
N GLY A 99 1.05 22.95 -35.57
CA GLY A 99 0.52 21.82 -36.33
C GLY A 99 0.39 20.55 -35.48
N ALA A 100 1.30 20.36 -34.53
CA ALA A 100 1.26 19.22 -33.60
C ALA A 100 0.15 19.36 -32.54
N ALA A 101 -0.22 20.58 -32.15
CA ALA A 101 -1.15 20.82 -31.04
C ALA A 101 -2.52 20.16 -31.22
N ARG A 102 -3.01 20.04 -32.46
CA ARG A 102 -4.29 19.39 -32.79
C ARG A 102 -4.31 17.87 -32.53
N HIS A 103 -3.14 17.26 -32.33
CA HIS A 103 -2.97 15.83 -32.08
C HIS A 103 -2.87 15.49 -30.59
N VAL A 104 -2.79 16.49 -29.70
CA VAL A 104 -2.78 16.27 -28.25
C VAL A 104 -4.10 15.64 -27.82
N HIS A 105 -4.03 14.57 -27.01
CA HIS A 105 -5.19 13.85 -26.46
C HIS A 105 -6.17 13.32 -27.51
N GLN A 106 -5.72 13.12 -28.76
CA GLN A 106 -6.60 12.71 -29.86
C GLN A 106 -7.22 11.34 -29.56
N GLY A 107 -8.56 11.25 -29.60
CA GLY A 107 -9.28 9.97 -29.47
C GLY A 107 -9.39 9.40 -28.05
N ALA A 108 -8.75 10.01 -27.06
CA ALA A 108 -8.84 9.63 -25.64
C ALA A 108 -9.97 10.39 -24.92
N THR A 109 -10.28 9.95 -23.70
CA THR A 109 -11.09 10.72 -22.74
C THR A 109 -10.31 11.04 -21.48
N SER A 110 -10.82 11.98 -20.68
CA SER A 110 -10.23 12.40 -19.40
C SER A 110 -9.89 11.21 -18.49
N GLN A 111 -10.79 10.24 -18.39
CA GLN A 111 -10.60 9.06 -17.56
C GLN A 111 -9.52 8.11 -18.08
N ASP A 112 -9.25 8.05 -19.39
CA ASP A 112 -8.16 7.24 -19.94
C ASP A 112 -6.80 7.74 -19.42
N ALA A 113 -6.60 9.06 -19.43
CA ALA A 113 -5.39 9.68 -18.90
C ALA A 113 -5.26 9.51 -17.38
N MET A 114 -6.36 9.72 -16.65
CA MET A 114 -6.36 9.65 -15.19
C MET A 114 -6.15 8.23 -14.66
N ASP A 115 -6.91 7.26 -15.16
CA ASP A 115 -6.83 5.88 -14.67
C ASP A 115 -5.54 5.21 -15.14
N THR A 116 -5.07 5.46 -16.38
CA THR A 116 -3.76 4.96 -16.81
C THR A 116 -2.64 5.60 -16.01
N GLY A 117 -2.70 6.92 -15.76
CA GLY A 117 -1.76 7.60 -14.87
C GLY A 117 -1.74 6.99 -13.46
N LEU A 118 -2.91 6.70 -12.88
CA LEU A 118 -3.03 6.01 -11.60
C LEU A 118 -2.39 4.62 -11.63
N VAL A 119 -2.60 3.84 -12.69
CA VAL A 119 -1.98 2.51 -12.85
C VAL A 119 -0.45 2.61 -12.91
N LEU A 120 0.11 3.65 -13.54
CA LEU A 120 1.56 3.88 -13.54
C LEU A 120 2.08 4.23 -12.12
N GLN A 121 1.34 5.02 -11.35
CA GLN A 121 1.65 5.27 -9.93
C GLN A 121 1.56 3.98 -9.11
N LEU A 122 0.51 3.17 -9.30
CA LEU A 122 0.31 1.90 -8.62
C LEU A 122 1.42 0.90 -8.94
N ARG A 123 1.88 0.82 -10.19
CA ARG A 123 3.04 -0.01 -10.57
C ARG A 123 4.26 0.32 -9.70
N SER A 124 4.55 1.61 -9.55
CA SER A 124 5.66 2.10 -8.75
C SER A 124 5.45 1.84 -7.25
N ALA A 125 4.23 2.04 -6.76
CA ALA A 125 3.86 1.82 -5.36
C ALA A 125 3.94 0.33 -4.97
N LEU A 126 3.36 -0.56 -5.79
CA LEU A 126 3.38 -2.00 -5.57
C LEU A 126 4.80 -2.56 -5.66
N SER A 127 5.65 -2.04 -6.56
CA SER A 127 7.07 -2.40 -6.59
C SER A 127 7.81 -1.98 -5.31
N ALA A 128 7.53 -0.79 -4.79
CA ALA A 128 8.11 -0.33 -3.52
C ALA A 128 7.69 -1.21 -2.33
N ILE A 129 6.38 -1.48 -2.21
CA ILE A 129 5.82 -2.30 -1.13
C ILE A 129 6.38 -3.72 -1.18
N ASP A 130 6.51 -4.32 -2.36
CA ASP A 130 7.04 -5.68 -2.51
C ASP A 130 8.53 -5.77 -2.14
N SER A 131 9.33 -4.76 -2.51
CA SER A 131 10.72 -4.66 -2.05
C SER A 131 10.82 -4.55 -0.53
N ASP A 132 9.92 -3.79 0.10
CA ASP A 132 9.89 -3.65 1.55
C ASP A 132 9.40 -4.95 2.23
N LEU A 133 8.46 -5.67 1.62
CA LEU A 133 8.00 -6.98 2.11
C LEU A 133 9.11 -8.03 2.04
N ASP A 134 9.98 -8.00 1.03
CA ASP A 134 11.14 -8.90 0.96
C ASP A 134 12.12 -8.68 2.12
N ARG A 135 12.46 -7.41 2.38
CA ARG A 135 13.26 -7.01 3.54
C ARG A 135 12.58 -7.43 4.85
N PHE A 136 11.29 -7.20 4.96
CA PHE A 136 10.53 -7.54 6.17
C PHE A 136 10.49 -9.05 6.42
N SER A 137 10.29 -9.84 5.38
CA SER A 137 10.28 -11.30 5.45
C SER A 137 11.64 -11.84 5.87
N THR A 138 12.72 -11.27 5.33
CA THR A 138 14.09 -11.60 5.74
C THR A 138 14.32 -11.30 7.22
N ALA A 139 13.89 -10.14 7.70
CA ALA A 139 14.02 -9.75 9.10
C ALA A 139 13.20 -10.67 10.04
N LEU A 140 11.98 -11.01 9.67
CA LEU A 140 11.14 -11.94 10.42
C LEU A 140 11.72 -13.35 10.44
N ALA A 141 12.28 -13.84 9.33
CA ALA A 141 12.95 -15.13 9.27
C ALA A 141 14.18 -15.18 10.18
N ALA A 142 14.98 -14.10 10.20
CA ALA A 142 16.11 -13.97 11.11
C ALA A 142 15.66 -13.96 12.59
N LEU A 143 14.61 -13.20 12.93
CA LEU A 143 14.06 -13.17 14.29
C LEU A 143 13.52 -14.55 14.71
N ALA A 144 12.79 -15.22 13.81
CA ALA A 144 12.25 -16.55 14.03
C ALA A 144 13.34 -17.59 14.31
N LYS A 145 14.43 -17.54 13.53
CA LYS A 145 15.57 -18.45 13.70
C LYS A 145 16.35 -18.17 14.99
N THR A 146 16.67 -16.90 15.24
CA THR A 146 17.44 -16.48 16.43
C THR A 146 16.72 -16.86 17.73
N HIS A 147 15.39 -16.72 17.75
CA HIS A 147 14.58 -16.99 18.94
C HIS A 147 13.75 -18.26 18.85
N ALA A 148 14.13 -19.22 17.99
CA ALA A 148 13.41 -20.47 17.77
C ALA A 148 13.13 -21.22 19.07
N SER A 149 14.08 -21.18 20.01
CA SER A 149 14.03 -21.84 21.31
C SER A 149 14.02 -20.87 22.49
N THR A 150 13.71 -19.58 22.30
CA THR A 150 13.55 -18.63 23.41
C THR A 150 12.13 -18.76 23.98
N PRO A 151 11.93 -19.36 25.16
CA PRO A 151 10.60 -19.58 25.70
C PRO A 151 10.01 -18.28 26.28
N LEU A 152 8.70 -18.15 26.18
CA LEU A 152 7.90 -17.12 26.86
C LEU A 152 6.49 -17.66 27.11
N ALA A 153 5.76 -17.03 28.02
CA ALA A 153 4.38 -17.44 28.30
C ALA A 153 3.50 -17.28 27.04
N GLY A 154 2.78 -18.34 26.67
CA GLY A 154 1.64 -18.22 25.78
C GLY A 154 0.61 -17.30 26.42
N ARG A 155 -0.08 -16.49 25.62
CA ARG A 155 -1.12 -15.58 26.13
C ARG A 155 -2.41 -15.75 25.35
N THR A 156 -3.42 -16.31 26.00
CA THR A 156 -4.76 -16.51 25.46
C THR A 156 -5.73 -15.64 26.26
N TRP A 157 -6.53 -14.81 25.60
CA TRP A 157 -7.39 -13.82 26.30
C TRP A 157 -6.61 -12.93 27.28
N LEU A 158 -5.35 -12.61 26.94
CA LEU A 158 -4.39 -11.87 27.78
C LEU A 158 -3.98 -12.57 29.09
N GLN A 159 -4.43 -13.81 29.34
CA GLN A 159 -4.01 -14.64 30.47
C GLN A 159 -2.86 -15.56 30.06
N GLN A 160 -1.99 -15.93 31.01
CA GLN A 160 -0.93 -16.90 30.74
C GLN A 160 -1.53 -18.28 30.46
N GLY A 161 -1.17 -18.85 29.31
CA GLY A 161 -1.36 -20.25 28.99
C GLY A 161 -0.02 -20.98 28.93
N PRO A 162 0.01 -22.20 28.34
CA PRO A 162 1.23 -22.97 28.21
C PRO A 162 2.36 -22.20 27.49
N PRO A 163 3.64 -22.52 27.78
CA PRO A 163 4.77 -21.87 27.14
C PRO A 163 4.72 -21.97 25.59
N VAL A 164 5.18 -20.91 24.94
CA VAL A 164 5.47 -20.87 23.50
C VAL A 164 6.91 -20.39 23.30
N THR A 165 7.36 -20.19 22.05
CA THR A 165 8.64 -19.52 21.78
C THR A 165 8.44 -18.21 21.03
N LEU A 166 9.36 -17.26 21.23
CA LEU A 166 9.32 -16.00 20.48
C LEU A 166 9.52 -16.27 18.99
N GLY A 167 10.34 -17.26 18.66
CA GLY A 167 10.53 -17.74 17.29
C GLY A 167 9.23 -18.25 16.66
N LEU A 168 8.39 -18.98 17.40
CA LEU A 168 7.07 -19.41 16.91
C LEU A 168 6.15 -18.21 16.62
N LYS A 169 6.16 -17.18 17.47
CA LYS A 169 5.41 -15.94 17.21
C LYS A 169 5.91 -15.26 15.93
N ALA A 170 7.22 -15.10 15.78
CA ALA A 170 7.84 -14.51 14.59
C ALA A 170 7.55 -15.32 13.32
N ALA A 171 7.59 -16.66 13.39
CA ALA A 171 7.25 -17.54 12.27
C ALA A 171 5.78 -17.40 11.85
N GLY A 172 4.86 -17.21 12.81
CA GLY A 172 3.45 -16.93 12.52
C GLY A 172 3.27 -15.63 11.72
N PHE A 173 4.02 -14.58 12.06
CA PHE A 173 4.05 -13.34 11.28
C PHE A 173 4.62 -13.56 9.87
N LEU A 174 5.79 -14.20 9.76
CA LEU A 174 6.42 -14.51 8.48
C LEU A 174 5.45 -15.26 7.55
N SER A 175 4.80 -16.30 8.08
CA SER A 175 3.82 -17.09 7.31
C SER A 175 2.68 -16.23 6.75
N ALA A 176 2.19 -15.24 7.51
CA ALA A 176 1.15 -14.33 7.02
C ALA A 176 1.67 -13.35 5.97
N ILE A 177 2.90 -12.85 6.14
CA ILE A 177 3.55 -11.96 5.18
C ILE A 177 3.81 -12.65 3.85
N GLU A 178 4.28 -13.89 3.84
CA GLU A 178 4.46 -14.66 2.60
C GLU A 178 3.15 -14.84 1.82
N ARG A 179 2.01 -15.07 2.50
CA ARG A 179 0.69 -15.08 1.85
C ARG A 179 0.30 -13.72 1.26
N HIS A 180 0.77 -12.60 1.81
CA HIS A 180 0.53 -11.27 1.22
C HIS A 180 1.42 -11.03 0.01
N ARG A 181 2.66 -11.51 0.01
CA ARG A 181 3.55 -11.47 -1.16
C ARG A 181 2.97 -12.28 -2.33
N GLU A 182 2.42 -13.46 -2.04
CA GLU A 182 1.69 -14.27 -3.01
C GLU A 182 0.51 -13.49 -3.62
N ARG A 183 -0.37 -12.92 -2.78
CA ARG A 183 -1.50 -12.08 -3.26
C ARG A 183 -1.03 -10.91 -4.14
N LEU A 184 0.03 -10.20 -3.73
CA LEU A 184 0.58 -9.09 -4.51
C LEU A 184 1.15 -9.55 -5.85
N ALA A 185 1.82 -10.70 -5.90
CA ALA A 185 2.31 -11.29 -7.14
C ALA A 185 1.16 -11.66 -8.07
N GLU A 186 0.11 -12.30 -7.54
CA GLU A 186 -1.06 -12.74 -8.29
C GLU A 186 -1.87 -11.58 -8.87
N LEU A 187 -2.10 -10.51 -8.10
CA LEU A 187 -2.91 -9.38 -8.54
C LEU A 187 -2.23 -8.52 -9.60
N ARG A 188 -0.89 -8.52 -9.68
CA ARG A 188 -0.16 -7.60 -10.58
C ARG A 188 -0.58 -7.71 -12.03
N GLY A 189 -0.75 -8.93 -12.54
CA GLY A 189 -1.21 -9.16 -13.92
C GLY A 189 -2.63 -8.66 -14.17
N ARG A 190 -3.48 -8.61 -13.13
CA ARG A 190 -4.84 -8.07 -13.21
C ARG A 190 -4.87 -6.55 -13.03
N VAL A 191 -4.02 -5.96 -12.22
CA VAL A 191 -4.12 -4.52 -11.92
C VAL A 191 -3.35 -3.66 -12.93
N LEU A 192 -2.22 -4.15 -13.45
CA LEU A 192 -1.33 -3.38 -14.32
C LEU A 192 -1.80 -3.41 -15.79
N THR A 193 -3.00 -2.91 -16.01
CA THR A 193 -3.66 -2.84 -17.32
C THR A 193 -3.89 -1.40 -17.78
N LEU A 194 -3.79 -1.18 -19.09
CA LEU A 194 -4.13 0.09 -19.74
C LEU A 194 -5.60 0.46 -19.52
N GLN A 195 -5.91 1.74 -19.34
CA GLN A 195 -7.26 2.29 -19.51
C GLN A 195 -7.30 3.14 -20.78
N PHE A 196 -7.91 2.61 -21.84
CA PHE A 196 -8.10 3.34 -23.09
C PHE A 196 -9.40 2.91 -23.77
N GLY A 197 -10.44 3.73 -23.60
CA GLY A 197 -11.79 3.47 -24.14
C GLY A 197 -12.39 4.64 -24.92
N GLY A 198 -11.78 5.83 -24.87
CA GLY A 198 -12.38 7.03 -25.44
C GLY A 198 -13.64 7.44 -24.67
N ALA A 199 -14.50 8.26 -25.28
CA ALA A 199 -15.59 8.94 -24.57
C ALA A 199 -16.51 8.01 -23.74
N VAL A 200 -16.86 6.84 -24.29
CA VAL A 200 -17.83 5.88 -23.72
C VAL A 200 -17.39 4.42 -23.89
N GLY A 201 -16.09 4.15 -24.00
CA GLY A 201 -15.56 2.79 -24.11
C GLY A 201 -15.57 2.16 -25.51
N THR A 202 -16.03 2.89 -26.55
CA THR A 202 -16.13 2.35 -27.93
C THR A 202 -14.94 2.66 -28.82
N LEU A 203 -14.04 3.56 -28.40
CA LEU A 203 -12.93 4.08 -29.21
C LEU A 203 -13.33 4.67 -30.57
N ALA A 204 -14.61 5.04 -30.76
CA ALA A 204 -15.12 5.49 -32.06
C ALA A 204 -14.36 6.69 -32.65
N ALA A 205 -13.82 7.58 -31.81
CA ALA A 205 -13.00 8.72 -32.22
C ALA A 205 -11.66 8.33 -32.87
N SER A 206 -11.21 7.08 -32.68
CA SER A 206 -10.01 6.52 -33.31
C SER A 206 -10.32 5.70 -34.57
N GLY A 207 -11.59 5.64 -35.00
CA GLY A 207 -12.03 4.88 -36.17
C GLY A 207 -11.60 3.41 -36.13
N GLU A 208 -11.26 2.86 -37.29
CA GLU A 208 -10.81 1.46 -37.43
C GLU A 208 -9.45 1.18 -36.76
N ARG A 209 -8.70 2.23 -36.39
CA ARG A 209 -7.35 2.12 -35.80
C ARG A 209 -7.36 2.05 -34.28
N GLY A 210 -8.53 2.14 -33.63
CA GLY A 210 -8.62 2.21 -32.16
C GLY A 210 -7.90 1.07 -31.43
N LEU A 211 -8.08 -0.18 -31.87
CA LEU A 211 -7.44 -1.34 -31.25
C LEU A 211 -5.94 -1.43 -31.54
N ASP A 212 -5.50 -0.97 -32.72
CA ASP A 212 -4.08 -0.87 -33.07
C ASP A 212 -3.37 0.16 -32.18
N VAL A 213 -4.02 1.31 -31.94
CA VAL A 213 -3.55 2.35 -31.00
C VAL A 213 -3.51 1.81 -29.57
N ALA A 214 -4.55 1.11 -29.11
CA ALA A 214 -4.58 0.49 -27.78
C ALA A 214 -3.40 -0.47 -27.58
N SER A 215 -3.15 -1.32 -28.58
CA SER A 215 -2.03 -2.28 -28.59
C SER A 215 -0.67 -1.59 -28.58
N ALA A 216 -0.50 -0.51 -29.35
CA ALA A 216 0.73 0.27 -29.37
C ALA A 216 0.95 1.00 -28.04
N LEU A 217 -0.09 1.65 -27.51
CA LEU A 217 -0.07 2.35 -26.22
C LEU A 217 0.27 1.41 -25.06
N GLY A 218 -0.31 0.20 -25.03
CA GLY A 218 0.02 -0.82 -24.03
C GLY A 218 1.51 -1.20 -24.07
N ARG A 219 2.08 -1.38 -25.27
CA ARG A 219 3.53 -1.65 -25.43
C ARG A 219 4.40 -0.48 -24.97
N GLU A 220 4.04 0.74 -25.36
CA GLU A 220 4.75 1.97 -24.98
C GLU A 220 4.83 2.16 -23.46
N LEU A 221 3.73 1.85 -22.76
CA LEU A 221 3.66 1.99 -21.31
C LEU A 221 4.11 0.74 -20.55
N GLY A 222 4.34 -0.39 -21.24
CA GLY A 222 4.58 -1.68 -20.59
C GLY A 222 3.40 -2.13 -19.73
N LEU A 223 2.18 -1.92 -20.21
CA LEU A 223 0.93 -2.32 -19.56
C LEU A 223 0.19 -3.33 -20.44
N ALA A 224 -0.47 -4.31 -19.82
CA ALA A 224 -1.33 -5.22 -20.54
C ALA A 224 -2.55 -4.48 -21.09
N VAL A 225 -2.99 -4.82 -22.30
CA VAL A 225 -4.26 -4.32 -22.84
C VAL A 225 -5.37 -5.21 -22.29
N PRO A 226 -6.35 -4.68 -21.56
CA PRO A 226 -7.46 -5.48 -21.04
C PRO A 226 -8.40 -5.92 -22.17
N ASP A 227 -9.23 -6.94 -21.92
CA ASP A 227 -10.21 -7.43 -22.89
C ASP A 227 -11.18 -6.33 -23.34
N VAL A 228 -11.56 -5.44 -22.41
CA VAL A 228 -12.41 -4.27 -22.63
C VAL A 228 -11.97 -3.10 -21.73
N PRO A 229 -12.27 -1.84 -22.10
CA PRO A 229 -12.14 -0.70 -21.19
C PRO A 229 -12.94 -0.90 -19.90
N TRP A 230 -12.44 -0.38 -18.79
CA TRP A 230 -12.95 -0.64 -17.44
C TRP A 230 -13.32 0.66 -16.70
N HIS A 231 -13.85 1.66 -17.42
CA HIS A 231 -14.23 2.96 -16.87
C HIS A 231 -15.11 2.83 -15.61
N THR A 232 -16.07 1.91 -15.61
CA THR A 232 -16.97 1.66 -14.46
C THR A 232 -16.83 0.26 -13.85
N GLN A 233 -15.91 -0.56 -14.36
CA GLN A 233 -15.57 -1.87 -13.76
C GLN A 233 -14.35 -1.70 -12.85
N ARG A 234 -14.60 -1.41 -11.57
CA ARG A 234 -13.57 -0.95 -10.61
C ARG A 234 -12.97 -2.05 -9.74
N ASP A 235 -13.25 -3.31 -10.04
CA ASP A 235 -12.79 -4.48 -9.28
C ASP A 235 -11.26 -4.54 -9.19
N ARG A 236 -10.54 -4.18 -10.25
CA ARG A 236 -9.05 -4.12 -10.25
C ARG A 236 -8.51 -3.16 -9.19
N ILE A 237 -9.12 -1.99 -9.07
CA ILE A 237 -8.69 -0.95 -8.12
C ILE A 237 -9.11 -1.32 -6.69
N ALA A 238 -10.30 -1.90 -6.52
CA ALA A 238 -10.77 -2.42 -5.24
C ALA A 238 -9.92 -3.62 -4.75
N GLU A 239 -9.42 -4.46 -5.64
CA GLU A 239 -8.52 -5.58 -5.32
C GLU A 239 -7.20 -5.07 -4.70
N VAL A 240 -6.64 -3.98 -5.22
CA VAL A 240 -5.47 -3.33 -4.59
C VAL A 240 -5.81 -2.87 -3.18
N ALA A 241 -6.90 -2.12 -3.02
CA ALA A 241 -7.30 -1.56 -1.74
C ALA A 241 -7.50 -2.66 -0.68
N THR A 242 -8.24 -3.72 -1.03
CA THR A 242 -8.51 -4.84 -0.12
C THR A 242 -7.26 -5.64 0.22
N THR A 243 -6.37 -5.88 -0.75
CA THR A 243 -5.10 -6.58 -0.49
C THR A 243 -4.20 -5.78 0.46
N LEU A 244 -4.07 -4.48 0.26
CA LEU A 244 -3.31 -3.61 1.16
C LEU A 244 -3.98 -3.51 2.54
N GLY A 245 -5.31 -3.52 2.60
CA GLY A 245 -6.05 -3.58 3.86
C GLY A 245 -5.75 -4.83 4.69
N LEU A 246 -5.66 -6.01 4.04
CA LEU A 246 -5.28 -7.27 4.70
C LEU A 246 -3.84 -7.22 5.24
N LEU A 247 -2.91 -6.66 4.46
CA LEU A 247 -1.53 -6.46 4.90
C LEU A 247 -1.49 -5.56 6.14
N VAL A 248 -2.13 -4.40 6.10
CA VAL A 248 -2.16 -3.45 7.22
C VAL A 248 -2.79 -4.07 8.47
N GLY A 249 -3.85 -4.86 8.35
CA GLY A 249 -4.41 -5.61 9.47
C GLY A 249 -3.40 -6.58 10.11
N THR A 250 -2.59 -7.27 9.29
CA THR A 250 -1.53 -8.17 9.75
C THR A 250 -0.41 -7.42 10.47
N LEU A 251 0.01 -6.27 9.94
CA LEU A 251 0.97 -5.38 10.59
C LEU A 251 0.41 -4.87 11.94
N GLY A 252 -0.87 -4.52 11.98
CA GLY A 252 -1.58 -4.10 13.20
C GLY A 252 -1.51 -5.13 14.32
N LYS A 253 -1.67 -6.42 13.98
CA LYS A 253 -1.51 -7.51 14.96
C LYS A 253 -0.09 -7.60 15.50
N LEU A 254 0.93 -7.41 14.65
CA LEU A 254 2.34 -7.36 15.09
C LEU A 254 2.59 -6.19 16.05
N ALA A 255 2.15 -5.00 15.67
CA ALA A 255 2.29 -3.80 16.49
C ALA A 255 1.58 -3.93 17.84
N ARG A 256 0.40 -4.56 17.87
CA ARG A 256 -0.30 -4.85 19.12
C ARG A 256 0.50 -5.77 20.02
N ASP A 257 0.99 -6.89 19.49
CA ASP A 257 1.81 -7.84 20.24
C ASP A 257 3.07 -7.16 20.81
N VAL A 258 3.82 -6.41 19.99
CA VAL A 258 5.01 -5.67 20.43
C VAL A 258 4.67 -4.68 21.54
N SER A 259 3.61 -3.89 21.38
CA SER A 259 3.19 -2.92 22.39
C SER A 259 2.83 -3.56 23.74
N LEU A 260 2.27 -4.77 23.74
CA LEU A 260 1.95 -5.53 24.95
C LEU A 260 3.22 -6.11 25.60
N LEU A 261 4.16 -6.63 24.81
CA LEU A 261 5.45 -7.09 25.31
C LEU A 261 6.29 -5.96 25.93
N MET A 262 6.04 -4.72 25.51
CA MET A 262 6.66 -3.49 26.03
C MET A 262 6.04 -2.94 27.30
N GLN A 263 4.91 -3.47 27.79
CA GLN A 263 4.30 -3.00 29.03
C GLN A 263 5.29 -3.12 30.20
N THR A 264 5.26 -2.17 31.13
CA THR A 264 6.16 -2.14 32.30
C THR A 264 6.09 -3.43 33.11
N GLU A 265 4.89 -3.98 33.24
CA GLU A 265 4.60 -5.22 33.97
C GLU A 265 5.11 -6.46 33.22
N ILE A 266 5.23 -6.39 31.89
CA ILE A 266 5.66 -7.50 31.03
C ILE A 266 7.16 -7.41 30.73
N GLY A 267 7.62 -6.35 30.09
CA GLY A 267 9.03 -6.04 29.86
C GLY A 267 9.81 -7.07 29.03
N GLU A 268 9.14 -7.85 28.18
CA GLU A 268 9.75 -8.95 27.43
C GLU A 268 10.46 -8.49 26.16
N ALA A 269 10.00 -7.38 25.59
CA ALA A 269 10.62 -6.79 24.41
C ALA A 269 10.52 -5.26 24.43
N SER A 270 11.32 -4.60 23.60
CA SER A 270 11.29 -3.15 23.40
C SER A 270 11.60 -2.79 21.95
N GLU A 271 10.90 -1.78 21.42
CA GLU A 271 11.30 -1.12 20.17
C GLU A 271 12.73 -0.56 20.26
N PRO A 272 13.45 -0.44 19.12
CA PRO A 272 14.78 0.15 19.12
C PRO A 272 14.78 1.57 19.68
N SER A 273 15.75 1.88 20.55
CA SER A 273 16.01 3.25 20.99
C SER A 273 16.81 4.03 19.97
N ALA A 274 16.40 5.28 19.75
CA ALA A 274 17.20 6.33 19.12
C ALA A 274 16.99 7.64 19.88
N ALA A 275 17.93 8.58 19.77
CA ALA A 275 17.77 9.92 20.34
C ALA A 275 16.46 10.56 19.84
N GLY A 276 15.60 10.99 20.75
CA GLY A 276 14.28 11.56 20.44
C GLY A 276 13.17 10.55 20.11
N ARG A 277 13.45 9.24 20.02
CA ARG A 277 12.44 8.21 19.72
C ARG A 277 11.79 7.69 21.01
N GLY A 278 10.49 7.94 21.18
CA GLY A 278 9.67 7.36 22.25
C GLY A 278 9.93 7.89 23.66
N GLY A 279 10.83 8.86 23.84
CA GLY A 279 11.09 9.51 25.13
C GLY A 279 9.92 10.36 25.63
N SER A 280 9.93 10.68 26.92
CA SER A 280 8.99 11.63 27.53
C SER A 280 9.75 12.83 28.09
N SER A 281 9.23 14.03 27.85
CA SER A 281 9.81 15.28 28.38
C SER A 281 9.78 15.36 29.92
N THR A 282 8.95 14.55 30.58
CA THR A 282 8.77 14.57 32.04
C THR A 282 9.24 13.29 32.73
N MET A 283 9.42 12.18 31.99
CA MET A 283 9.81 10.88 32.54
C MET A 283 11.03 10.33 31.79
N PRO A 284 12.26 10.52 32.30
CA PRO A 284 13.50 10.14 31.60
C PRO A 284 13.63 8.64 31.28
N HIS A 285 12.96 7.77 32.04
CA HIS A 285 12.96 6.32 31.84
C HIS A 285 11.87 5.83 30.86
N LYS A 286 10.94 6.70 30.42
CA LYS A 286 9.76 6.30 29.65
C LYS A 286 10.12 6.05 28.19
N ARG A 287 9.89 4.81 27.74
CA ARG A 287 10.08 4.35 26.36
C ARG A 287 8.72 3.97 25.76
N ASN A 288 8.16 4.83 24.92
CA ASN A 288 6.87 4.60 24.27
C ASN A 288 7.03 3.82 22.95
N PRO A 289 6.10 2.90 22.62
CA PRO A 289 6.12 2.12 21.37
C PRO A 289 5.60 2.96 20.18
N VAL A 290 6.38 3.96 19.77
CA VAL A 290 5.95 4.94 18.74
C VAL A 290 5.79 4.33 17.36
N GLY A 291 6.61 3.34 16.98
CA GLY A 291 6.45 2.64 15.72
C GLY A 291 5.16 1.82 15.71
N SER A 292 4.88 1.12 16.80
CA SER A 292 3.64 0.37 16.99
C SER A 292 2.42 1.29 16.95
N ALA A 293 2.52 2.51 17.51
CA ALA A 293 1.44 3.49 17.45
C ALA A 293 1.08 3.89 16.01
N VAL A 294 2.08 4.09 15.14
CA VAL A 294 1.85 4.38 13.70
C VAL A 294 1.12 3.23 13.02
N ILE A 295 1.61 2.01 13.22
CA ILE A 295 1.04 0.81 12.59
C ILE A 295 -0.40 0.59 13.07
N LEU A 296 -0.68 0.74 14.37
CA LEU A 296 -2.01 0.61 14.93
C LEU A 296 -2.97 1.71 14.43
N ALA A 297 -2.48 2.92 14.25
CA ALA A 297 -3.26 4.00 13.64
C ALA A 297 -3.60 3.68 12.18
N ALA A 298 -2.65 3.16 11.39
CA ALA A 298 -2.93 2.67 10.04
C ALA A 298 -3.96 1.53 10.04
N ALA A 299 -3.81 0.55 10.94
CA ALA A 299 -4.75 -0.56 11.10
C ALA A 299 -6.17 -0.14 11.50
N THR A 300 -6.32 1.04 12.10
CA THR A 300 -7.63 1.62 12.44
C THR A 300 -8.20 2.43 11.28
N ARG A 301 -7.36 3.15 10.52
CA ARG A 301 -7.79 4.05 9.43
C ARG A 301 -8.08 3.30 8.13
N VAL A 302 -7.22 2.37 7.73
CA VAL A 302 -7.29 1.70 6.42
C VAL A 302 -8.59 0.92 6.20
N PRO A 303 -9.17 0.20 7.17
CA PRO A 303 -10.44 -0.51 6.95
C PRO A 303 -11.59 0.42 6.47
N ALA A 304 -11.68 1.62 7.02
CA ALA A 304 -12.68 2.60 6.59
C ALA A 304 -12.42 3.09 5.15
N LEU A 305 -11.15 3.35 4.80
CA LEU A 305 -10.77 3.72 3.43
C LEU A 305 -11.05 2.59 2.43
N VAL A 306 -10.80 1.33 2.80
CA VAL A 306 -11.15 0.17 1.97
C VAL A 306 -12.67 0.09 1.76
N SER A 307 -13.47 0.37 2.79
CA SER A 307 -14.93 0.40 2.65
C SER A 307 -15.41 1.47 1.67
N VAL A 308 -14.72 2.62 1.59
CA VAL A 308 -15.00 3.65 0.58
C VAL A 308 -14.72 3.11 -0.82
N MET A 309 -13.57 2.44 -1.02
CA MET A 309 -13.23 1.85 -2.33
C MET A 309 -14.24 0.79 -2.77
N LEU A 310 -14.71 -0.06 -1.86
CA LEU A 310 -15.74 -1.06 -2.16
C LEU A 310 -17.09 -0.40 -2.48
N SER A 311 -17.46 0.65 -1.75
CA SER A 311 -18.70 1.39 -1.99
C SER A 311 -18.66 2.14 -3.33
N ALA A 312 -17.49 2.63 -3.74
CA ALA A 312 -17.27 3.35 -4.99
C ALA A 312 -17.39 2.46 -6.25
N MET A 313 -17.43 1.13 -6.10
CA MET A 313 -17.55 0.20 -7.24
C MET A 313 -18.89 0.31 -7.98
N VAL A 314 -19.94 0.80 -7.31
CA VAL A 314 -21.28 0.96 -7.90
C VAL A 314 -21.31 2.23 -8.75
N GLN A 315 -20.63 2.19 -9.90
CA GLN A 315 -20.58 3.30 -10.86
C GLN A 315 -21.64 3.13 -11.95
N GLU A 316 -22.34 4.21 -12.27
CA GLU A 316 -23.42 4.20 -13.27
C GLU A 316 -22.88 4.22 -14.70
N HIS A 317 -23.47 3.41 -15.57
CA HIS A 317 -23.27 3.43 -17.02
C HIS A 317 -21.78 3.42 -17.42
N GLU A 318 -21.36 4.31 -18.33
CA GLU A 318 -19.99 4.36 -18.86
C GLU A 318 -19.04 5.29 -18.07
N ARG A 319 -19.54 6.03 -17.06
CA ARG A 319 -18.71 6.83 -16.15
C ARG A 319 -19.44 7.18 -14.85
N GLY A 320 -18.89 6.74 -13.72
CA GLY A 320 -19.48 6.99 -12.41
C GLY A 320 -19.44 8.46 -11.98
N LEU A 321 -20.56 8.96 -11.44
CA LEU A 321 -20.66 10.29 -10.83
C LEU A 321 -20.48 10.18 -9.32
N GLY A 322 -19.49 10.88 -8.75
CA GLY A 322 -19.20 10.81 -7.32
C GLY A 322 -18.39 9.57 -6.91
N GLY A 323 -18.84 8.35 -7.25
CA GLY A 323 -18.12 7.10 -6.95
C GLY A 323 -16.69 7.10 -7.47
N TRP A 324 -16.50 7.44 -8.75
CA TRP A 324 -15.17 7.60 -9.34
C TRP A 324 -14.32 8.67 -8.64
N HIS A 325 -14.93 9.77 -8.20
CA HIS A 325 -14.22 10.87 -7.53
C HIS A 325 -13.76 10.47 -6.13
N ALA A 326 -14.53 9.61 -5.45
CA ALA A 326 -14.19 9.09 -4.12
C ALA A 326 -12.91 8.23 -4.12
N GLU A 327 -12.52 7.68 -5.27
CA GLU A 327 -11.29 6.86 -5.40
C GLU A 327 -10.02 7.70 -5.37
N TRP A 328 -10.07 8.94 -5.89
CA TRP A 328 -8.88 9.71 -6.27
C TRP A 328 -7.91 9.99 -5.14
N GLU A 329 -8.42 10.19 -3.93
CA GLU A 329 -7.61 10.43 -2.73
C GLU A 329 -7.56 9.21 -1.80
N THR A 330 -8.63 8.41 -1.79
CA THR A 330 -8.74 7.24 -0.92
C THR A 330 -7.67 6.18 -1.23
N LEU A 331 -7.44 5.86 -2.51
CA LEU A 331 -6.46 4.83 -2.86
C LEU A 331 -5.00 5.26 -2.57
N PRO A 332 -4.57 6.49 -2.92
CA PRO A 332 -3.28 7.03 -2.46
C PRO A 332 -3.11 7.01 -0.94
N ASP A 333 -4.16 7.35 -0.18
CA ASP A 333 -4.11 7.31 1.29
C ASP A 333 -3.90 5.89 1.82
N ILE A 334 -4.54 4.87 1.22
CA ILE A 334 -4.29 3.47 1.55
C ILE A 334 -2.83 3.08 1.27
N CYS A 335 -2.29 3.46 0.10
CA CYS A 335 -0.92 3.12 -0.28
C CYS A 335 0.11 3.77 0.64
N THR A 336 -0.07 5.06 0.95
CA THR A 336 0.82 5.83 1.83
C THR A 336 0.81 5.31 3.27
N LEU A 337 -0.37 5.05 3.84
CA LEU A 337 -0.51 4.44 5.17
C LEU A 337 0.11 3.04 5.24
N THR A 338 -0.06 2.25 4.17
CA THR A 338 0.53 0.91 4.09
C THR A 338 2.06 0.98 4.08
N ALA A 339 2.64 1.86 3.27
CA ALA A 339 4.09 2.05 3.21
C ALA A 339 4.67 2.53 4.56
N GLY A 340 4.01 3.50 5.22
CA GLY A 340 4.43 3.96 6.54
C GLY A 340 4.36 2.88 7.60
N ALA A 341 3.27 2.10 7.64
CA ALA A 341 3.13 0.98 8.57
C ALA A 341 4.19 -0.10 8.33
N LEU A 342 4.44 -0.47 7.07
CA LEU A 342 5.45 -1.47 6.71
C LEU A 342 6.87 -1.00 7.07
N ALA A 343 7.21 0.26 6.80
CA ALA A 343 8.51 0.83 7.18
C ALA A 343 8.73 0.81 8.70
N GLN A 344 7.71 1.12 9.50
CA GLN A 344 7.81 1.02 10.95
C GLN A 344 7.93 -0.45 11.40
N ALA A 345 7.19 -1.37 10.79
CA ALA A 345 7.25 -2.79 11.14
C ALA A 345 8.65 -3.37 10.88
N ILE A 346 9.27 -3.01 9.74
CA ILE A 346 10.66 -3.36 9.42
C ILE A 346 11.61 -2.83 10.49
N ALA A 347 11.53 -1.53 10.81
CA ALA A 347 12.40 -0.91 11.81
C ALA A 347 12.25 -1.57 13.20
N ILE A 348 11.01 -1.93 13.58
CA ILE A 348 10.74 -2.64 14.83
C ILE A 348 11.39 -4.01 14.83
N VAL A 349 11.17 -4.83 13.80
CA VAL A 349 11.66 -6.22 13.76
C VAL A 349 13.19 -6.29 13.65
N GLU A 350 13.81 -5.43 12.84
CA GLU A 350 15.27 -5.38 12.71
C GLU A 350 15.96 -4.88 13.98
N GLY A 351 15.29 -4.01 14.75
CA GLY A 351 15.83 -3.38 15.95
C GLY A 351 15.24 -3.89 17.26
N LEU A 352 14.48 -4.97 17.25
CA LEU A 352 13.73 -5.44 18.42
C LEU A 352 14.71 -5.85 19.53
N GLN A 353 14.59 -5.21 20.68
CA GLN A 353 15.37 -5.56 21.88
C GLN A 353 14.57 -6.59 22.67
N VAL A 354 15.05 -7.82 22.74
CA VAL A 354 14.41 -8.92 23.48
C VAL A 354 15.11 -9.13 24.81
N ASP A 355 14.35 -9.39 25.88
CA ASP A 355 14.88 -9.77 27.19
C ASP A 355 14.48 -11.22 27.53
N PRO A 356 15.31 -12.22 27.15
CA PRO A 356 15.04 -13.63 27.46
C PRO A 356 14.97 -13.92 28.97
N ALA A 357 15.70 -13.18 29.79
CA ALA A 357 15.70 -13.38 31.24
C ALA A 357 14.36 -12.93 31.83
N ARG A 358 13.82 -11.78 31.36
CA ARG A 358 12.47 -11.34 31.75
C ARG A 358 11.39 -12.27 31.22
N MET A 359 11.51 -12.79 30.00
CA MET A 359 10.59 -13.82 29.47
C MET A 359 10.58 -15.08 30.35
N ALA A 360 11.76 -15.55 30.78
CA ALA A 360 11.88 -16.69 31.68
C ALA A 360 11.27 -16.40 33.05
N ALA A 361 11.58 -15.26 33.65
CA ALA A 361 10.99 -14.86 34.94
C ALA A 361 9.46 -14.75 34.87
N ASN A 362 8.91 -14.27 33.76
CA ASN A 362 7.48 -14.16 33.58
C ASN A 362 6.77 -15.52 33.48
N LEU A 363 7.44 -16.59 33.01
CA LEU A 363 6.87 -17.94 33.00
C LEU A 363 6.58 -18.44 34.43
N ASP A 364 7.37 -18.01 35.40
CA ASP A 364 7.24 -18.44 36.80
C ASP A 364 6.18 -17.64 37.59
N LEU A 365 5.53 -16.64 36.98
CA LEU A 365 4.54 -15.78 37.65
C LEU A 365 3.34 -16.54 38.21
N THR A 366 2.99 -17.66 37.61
CA THR A 366 1.91 -18.53 38.08
C THR A 366 2.42 -19.69 38.93
N HIS A 367 3.67 -19.66 39.36
CA HIS A 367 4.31 -20.68 40.20
C HIS A 367 4.16 -22.10 39.63
N GLY A 368 4.26 -22.25 38.31
CA GLY A 368 4.18 -23.53 37.60
C GLY A 368 2.78 -23.95 37.15
N LEU A 369 1.71 -23.22 37.51
CA LEU A 369 0.33 -23.57 37.09
C LEU A 369 0.16 -23.61 35.57
N ILE A 370 0.91 -22.79 34.82
CA ILE A 370 0.90 -22.81 33.34
C ILE A 370 1.43 -24.13 32.74
N LEU A 371 2.03 -25.00 33.54
CA LEU A 371 2.50 -26.34 33.16
C LEU A 371 1.56 -27.47 33.62
N ALA A 372 0.43 -27.14 34.25
CA ALA A 372 -0.54 -28.12 34.75
C ALA A 372 -0.99 -29.12 33.69
N GLU A 373 -1.22 -28.67 32.44
CA GLU A 373 -1.57 -29.53 31.31
C GLU A 373 -0.50 -30.60 31.03
N ALA A 374 0.78 -30.22 31.08
CA ALA A 374 1.88 -31.14 30.85
C ALA A 374 1.95 -32.21 31.95
N ILE A 375 1.75 -31.81 33.21
CA ILE A 375 1.71 -32.72 34.36
C ILE A 375 0.53 -33.68 34.24
N ALA A 376 -0.68 -33.16 33.98
CA ALA A 376 -1.88 -33.97 33.80
C ALA A 376 -1.74 -34.98 32.65
N THR A 377 -1.09 -34.58 31.56
CA THR A 377 -0.83 -35.47 30.40
C THR A 377 0.10 -36.62 30.77
N GLU A 378 1.18 -36.37 31.50
CA GLU A 378 2.10 -37.43 31.94
C GLU A 378 1.49 -38.34 33.01
N LEU A 379 0.75 -37.78 33.98
CA LEU A 379 0.01 -38.56 34.97
C LEU A 379 -1.09 -39.43 34.33
N GLY A 380 -1.74 -38.91 33.29
CA GLY A 380 -2.79 -39.62 32.55
C GLY A 380 -2.33 -40.94 31.94
N LYS A 381 -1.04 -41.09 31.61
CA LYS A 381 -0.46 -42.35 31.12
C LYS A 381 -0.43 -43.45 32.19
N LYS A 382 -0.49 -43.09 33.47
CA LYS A 382 -0.44 -44.02 34.61
C LYS A 382 -1.78 -44.19 35.32
N LEU A 383 -2.54 -43.10 35.45
CA LEU A 383 -3.76 -43.04 36.26
C LEU A 383 -5.05 -42.99 35.41
N GLY A 384 -4.94 -42.75 34.11
CA GLY A 384 -6.07 -42.41 33.26
C GLY A 384 -6.34 -40.90 33.23
N LYS A 385 -6.85 -40.40 32.10
CA LYS A 385 -6.96 -38.96 31.81
C LYS A 385 -7.85 -38.21 32.83
N ALA A 386 -8.98 -38.79 33.22
CA ALA A 386 -9.93 -38.13 34.12
C ALA A 386 -9.36 -37.98 35.53
N ASP A 387 -8.82 -39.06 36.10
CA ASP A 387 -8.24 -39.07 37.44
C ASP A 387 -7.00 -38.18 37.52
N ALA A 388 -6.14 -38.21 36.51
CA ALA A 388 -4.99 -37.32 36.43
C ALA A 388 -5.36 -35.83 36.34
N HIS A 389 -6.48 -35.50 35.68
CA HIS A 389 -6.96 -34.13 35.62
C HIS A 389 -7.49 -33.66 36.96
N ALA A 390 -8.32 -34.47 37.62
CA ALA A 390 -8.88 -34.15 38.94
C ALA A 390 -7.78 -33.95 40.01
N ILE A 391 -6.73 -34.77 40.01
CA ILE A 391 -5.60 -34.65 40.94
C ILE A 391 -4.78 -33.38 40.71
N VAL A 392 -4.70 -32.87 39.47
CA VAL A 392 -3.96 -31.63 39.17
C VAL A 392 -4.82 -30.38 39.43
N GLU A 393 -6.14 -30.54 39.44
CA GLU A 393 -7.10 -29.48 39.78
C GLU A 393 -7.18 -29.22 41.29
N GLU A 394 -7.10 -30.27 42.11
CA GLU A 394 -6.96 -30.20 43.58
C GLU A 394 -5.63 -29.58 44.02
#